data_AF-A0A7C7DIB9-F1
#
_entry.id   AF-A0A7C7DIB9-F1
#
_cell.length_a   1.000
_cell.length_b   1.000
_cell.length_c   1.000
_cell.angle_alpha   90.00
_cell.angle_beta   90.00
_cell.angle_gamma   90.00
#
_symmetry.space_group_name_H-M   'P 1'
#
loop_
_entity.id
_entity.type
_entity.pdbx_description
1 polymer ?
#
loop_
_entity_poly.entity_id
_entity_poly.type
_entity_poly.pdbx_seq_one_letter_code
_entity_poly.pdbx_strand_id
1 'polypeptide(L)'
;MGETMSSLSHLDEHGKARMVDVGDKPVTRREAVSRGRVFMRKETLDLILSGGMPKGDVFAAARIAGIMAAKKTHELIPLCHPIPISHCSVDFKVYRPDAAEGDTGDVPKSREKCGGLECEAAKTVELGAVEHSAVQSNASDATTEDAVIEIEARVRTVGQTGAEMEAMTAVAVAGLTIYDMVKAVDRGVRVSDIRLVEKSGGKSGHYIAPEPEPDAQLPSYGKQQEKSGCYMAWESPPSEEKAAVGSSGDFGLAKPLSGLRVGIVTASDKGSRGEREDKSGPEIAGMMHEYGASVISSVIVPDEKDQLVRALVSLSDEWGCDLIFTTGGTGLGPRDVTPEATLEVIDRSVPGIAERMRFESWRKTPHGVLSRAVAGVRKKSIIINLPGSPRAVRECLESIIDALPHAVEVVRGAAVECAHLRTANVDD
;
A
#
# COMPACT_ATOMS: atom_id res chain seq x y z
N MET A 1 11.44 -40.63 20.51
CA MET A 1 12.13 -39.47 19.91
C MET A 1 11.04 -38.55 19.38
N GLY A 2 10.62 -37.57 20.18
CA GLY A 2 9.55 -36.65 19.80
C GLY A 2 10.14 -35.49 19.00
N GLU A 3 9.69 -35.35 17.75
CA GLU A 3 9.96 -34.18 16.92
C GLU A 3 9.40 -32.94 17.61
N THR A 4 10.27 -31.96 17.84
CA THR A 4 9.91 -30.67 18.42
C THR A 4 9.13 -29.91 17.34
N MET A 5 7.83 -29.72 17.54
CA MET A 5 7.04 -28.83 16.67
C MET A 5 7.70 -27.44 16.68
N SER A 6 8.17 -27.00 15.52
CA SER A 6 8.74 -25.67 15.35
C SER A 6 7.64 -24.63 15.63
N SER A 7 7.92 -23.68 16.51
CA SER A 7 7.01 -22.59 16.84
C SER A 7 6.67 -21.80 15.56
N LEU A 8 5.37 -21.67 15.24
CA LEU A 8 4.92 -20.90 14.09
C LEU A 8 5.31 -19.43 14.24
N SER A 9 6.07 -18.89 13.28
CA SER A 9 6.69 -17.56 13.38
C SER A 9 5.69 -16.40 13.44
N HIS A 10 4.48 -16.60 12.91
CA HIS A 10 3.42 -15.59 12.83
C HIS A 10 2.36 -15.75 13.92
N LEU A 11 2.57 -16.66 14.88
CA LEU A 11 1.70 -16.81 16.04
C LEU A 11 2.47 -16.45 17.30
N ASP A 12 1.80 -15.83 18.27
CA ASP A 12 2.32 -15.70 19.63
C ASP A 12 2.10 -16.99 20.44
N GLU A 13 2.59 -17.01 21.67
CA GLU A 13 2.44 -18.12 22.62
C GLU A 13 0.97 -18.45 22.99
N HIS A 14 0.03 -17.60 22.57
CA HIS A 14 -1.41 -17.75 22.75
C HIS A 14 -2.16 -18.03 21.44
N GLY A 15 -1.44 -18.24 20.33
CA GLY A 15 -2.02 -18.56 19.02
C GLY A 15 -2.64 -17.36 18.28
N LYS A 16 -2.36 -16.12 18.68
CA LYS A 16 -2.81 -14.92 17.94
C LYS A 16 -1.81 -14.54 16.85
N ALA A 17 -2.33 -14.07 15.73
CA ALA A 17 -1.53 -13.60 14.62
C ALA A 17 -0.68 -12.38 15.02
N ARG A 18 0.64 -12.49 14.86
CA ARG A 18 1.59 -11.41 15.08
C ARG A 18 2.48 -11.23 13.85
N MET A 19 2.86 -9.98 13.62
CA MET A 19 3.88 -9.67 12.61
C MET A 19 5.24 -10.18 13.09
N VAL A 20 6.02 -10.74 12.17
CA VAL A 20 7.38 -11.21 12.47
C VAL A 20 8.29 -10.01 12.60
N ASP A 21 8.88 -9.79 13.78
CA ASP A 21 9.88 -8.74 13.96
C ASP A 21 11.10 -8.99 13.06
N VAL A 22 11.53 -7.93 12.37
CA VAL A 22 12.69 -7.92 11.48
C VAL A 22 13.79 -6.96 11.95
N GLY A 23 13.60 -6.25 13.07
CA GLY A 23 14.48 -5.20 13.56
C GLY A 23 15.94 -5.63 13.78
N ASP A 24 16.17 -6.86 14.23
CA ASP A 24 17.52 -7.41 14.44
C ASP A 24 18.11 -8.11 13.19
N LYS A 25 17.39 -8.09 12.07
CA LYS A 25 17.90 -8.70 10.83
C LYS A 25 18.84 -7.71 10.12
N PRO A 26 19.95 -8.18 9.55
CA PRO A 26 20.83 -7.30 8.79
C PRO A 26 20.11 -6.76 7.55
N VAL A 27 20.37 -5.51 7.22
CA VAL A 27 19.94 -4.89 5.96
C VAL A 27 20.79 -5.47 4.83
N THR A 28 20.15 -6.12 3.87
CA THR A 28 20.82 -6.76 2.73
C THR A 28 20.13 -6.41 1.41
N ARG A 29 20.86 -6.50 0.29
CA ARG A 29 20.25 -6.50 -1.05
C ARG A 29 19.49 -7.81 -1.22
N ARG A 30 18.22 -7.72 -1.60
CA ARG A 30 17.33 -8.87 -1.76
C ARG A 30 16.60 -8.78 -3.07
N GLU A 31 16.33 -9.95 -3.64
CA GLU A 31 15.58 -10.08 -4.88
C GLU A 31 14.59 -11.23 -4.76
N ALA A 32 13.42 -11.06 -5.37
CA ALA A 32 12.44 -12.11 -5.54
C ALA A 32 11.90 -12.07 -6.99
N VAL A 33 11.71 -13.26 -7.56
CA VAL A 33 11.12 -13.48 -8.88
C VAL A 33 9.89 -14.34 -8.70
N SER A 34 8.74 -13.91 -9.23
CA SER A 34 7.51 -14.68 -9.23
C SER A 34 6.97 -14.82 -10.65
N ARG A 35 6.26 -15.93 -10.91
CA ARG A 35 5.59 -16.17 -12.19
C ARG A 35 4.12 -16.50 -12.00
N GLY A 36 3.33 -16.30 -13.04
CA GLY A 36 1.93 -16.71 -13.14
C GLY A 36 1.49 -16.81 -14.59
N ARG A 37 0.36 -17.47 -14.85
CA ARG A 37 -0.13 -17.74 -16.20
C ARG A 37 -1.55 -17.24 -16.39
N VAL A 38 -1.83 -16.71 -17.57
CA VAL A 38 -3.17 -16.35 -18.03
C VAL A 38 -3.50 -17.18 -19.26
N PHE A 39 -4.50 -18.04 -19.14
CA PHE A 39 -5.01 -18.90 -20.21
C PHE A 39 -6.18 -18.21 -20.89
N MET A 40 -6.22 -18.28 -22.22
CA MET A 40 -7.27 -17.68 -23.05
C MET A 40 -7.34 -18.38 -24.40
N ARG A 41 -8.39 -18.11 -25.18
CA ARG A 41 -8.47 -18.60 -26.55
C ARG A 41 -7.38 -17.97 -27.43
N LYS A 42 -6.93 -18.70 -28.45
CA LYS A 42 -5.94 -18.22 -29.42
C LYS A 42 -6.37 -16.90 -30.08
N GLU A 43 -7.64 -16.79 -30.47
CA GLU A 43 -8.18 -15.58 -31.11
C GLU A 43 -8.10 -14.36 -30.19
N THR A 44 -8.24 -14.57 -28.87
CA THR A 44 -8.09 -13.53 -27.85
C THR A 44 -6.65 -13.04 -27.82
N LEU A 45 -5.68 -13.95 -27.79
CA LEU A 45 -4.27 -13.60 -27.82
C LEU A 45 -3.90 -12.86 -29.12
N ASP A 46 -4.40 -13.32 -30.27
CA ASP A 46 -4.16 -12.68 -31.56
C ASP A 46 -4.76 -11.26 -31.62
N LEU A 47 -5.91 -11.04 -30.99
CA LEU A 47 -6.51 -9.71 -30.84
C LEU A 47 -5.67 -8.78 -29.96
N ILE A 48 -5.07 -9.30 -28.88
CA ILE A 48 -4.14 -8.56 -28.03
C ILE A 48 -2.90 -8.16 -28.83
N LEU A 49 -2.27 -9.12 -29.51
CA LEU A 49 -1.00 -8.92 -30.24
C LEU A 49 -1.16 -7.98 -31.45
N SER A 50 -2.33 -7.99 -32.09
CA SER A 50 -2.66 -7.05 -33.18
C SER A 50 -3.04 -5.65 -32.68
N GLY A 51 -3.17 -5.44 -31.37
CA GLY A 51 -3.59 -4.16 -30.78
C GLY A 51 -5.08 -3.84 -31.00
N GLY A 52 -5.90 -4.82 -31.37
CA GLY A 52 -7.33 -4.65 -31.67
C GLY A 52 -8.24 -4.63 -30.44
N MET A 53 -7.67 -4.63 -29.23
CA MET A 53 -8.43 -4.65 -27.99
C MET A 53 -9.19 -3.33 -27.75
N PRO A 54 -10.52 -3.35 -27.53
CA PRO A 54 -11.32 -2.12 -27.36
C PRO A 54 -10.88 -1.25 -26.19
N LYS A 55 -10.30 -1.85 -25.15
CA LYS A 55 -9.82 -1.17 -23.94
C LYS A 55 -8.39 -0.63 -24.05
N GLY A 56 -7.71 -0.83 -25.18
CA GLY A 56 -6.34 -0.39 -25.41
C GLY A 56 -5.29 -1.48 -25.13
N ASP A 57 -4.05 -1.05 -24.92
CA ASP A 57 -2.88 -1.93 -24.78
C ASP A 57 -2.92 -2.72 -23.46
N VAL A 58 -3.11 -4.03 -23.59
CA VAL A 58 -3.26 -4.97 -22.47
C VAL A 58 -1.94 -5.15 -21.71
N PHE A 59 -0.81 -5.26 -22.42
CA PHE A 59 0.49 -5.49 -21.77
C PHE A 59 0.97 -4.25 -21.04
N ALA A 60 0.78 -3.06 -21.62
CA ALA A 60 1.12 -1.81 -20.96
C ALA A 60 0.29 -1.61 -19.68
N ALA A 61 -1.04 -1.83 -19.76
CA ALA A 61 -1.93 -1.72 -18.61
C ALA A 61 -1.55 -2.72 -17.50
N ALA A 62 -1.35 -3.99 -17.86
CA ALA A 62 -0.98 -5.04 -16.90
C ALA A 62 0.38 -4.78 -16.24
N ARG A 63 1.36 -4.27 -16.99
CA ARG A 63 2.70 -3.92 -16.47
C ARG A 63 2.61 -2.82 -15.43
N ILE A 64 1.90 -1.73 -15.73
CA ILE A 64 1.72 -0.60 -14.80
C ILE A 64 0.98 -1.08 -13.55
N ALA A 65 -0.09 -1.85 -13.72
CA ALA A 65 -0.88 -2.38 -12.61
C ALA A 65 -0.05 -3.28 -11.69
N GLY A 66 0.75 -4.19 -12.25
CA GLY A 66 1.64 -5.05 -11.46
C GLY A 66 2.72 -4.25 -10.70
N ILE A 67 3.33 -3.24 -11.33
CA ILE A 67 4.33 -2.37 -10.66
C ILE A 67 3.68 -1.57 -9.52
N MET A 68 2.46 -1.05 -9.73
CA MET A 68 1.72 -0.34 -8.68
C MET A 68 1.35 -1.28 -7.53
N ALA A 69 0.94 -2.51 -7.84
CA ALA A 69 0.57 -3.52 -6.86
C ALA A 69 1.75 -3.92 -5.98
N ALA A 70 2.93 -4.14 -6.56
CA ALA A 70 4.15 -4.42 -5.80
C ALA A 70 4.39 -3.36 -4.71
N LYS A 71 4.29 -2.06 -5.09
CA LYS A 71 4.49 -0.93 -4.18
C LYS A 71 3.45 -0.85 -3.06
N LYS A 72 2.27 -1.43 -3.25
CA LYS A 72 1.12 -1.41 -2.33
C LYS A 72 0.87 -2.74 -1.63
N THR A 73 1.79 -3.69 -1.72
CA THR A 73 1.61 -5.04 -1.17
C THR A 73 1.22 -5.03 0.31
N HIS A 74 1.86 -4.18 1.10
CA HIS A 74 1.59 -4.00 2.53
C HIS A 74 0.20 -3.40 2.83
N GLU A 75 -0.44 -2.74 1.86
CA GLU A 75 -1.84 -2.28 1.98
C GLU A 75 -2.84 -3.42 1.78
N LEU A 76 -2.45 -4.44 1.00
CA LEU A 76 -3.33 -5.52 0.56
C LEU A 76 -3.19 -6.79 1.40
N ILE A 77 -1.95 -7.12 1.80
CA ILE A 77 -1.64 -8.35 2.52
C ILE A 77 -1.37 -8.03 4.00
N PRO A 78 -2.21 -8.52 4.93
CA PRO A 78 -2.02 -8.31 6.36
C PRO A 78 -0.63 -8.76 6.82
N LEU A 79 -0.06 -8.02 7.77
CA LEU A 79 1.22 -8.33 8.42
C LEU A 79 2.43 -8.34 7.47
N CYS A 80 2.30 -7.88 6.24
CA CYS A 80 3.44 -7.54 5.38
C CYS A 80 4.04 -6.19 5.80
N HIS A 81 5.36 -6.11 5.83
CA HIS A 81 6.05 -4.84 6.10
C HIS A 81 6.02 -3.96 4.85
N PRO A 82 5.84 -2.64 4.99
CA PRO A 82 6.18 -1.74 3.90
C PRO A 82 7.69 -1.86 3.63
N ILE A 83 8.06 -2.21 2.39
CA ILE A 83 9.46 -2.30 1.98
C ILE A 83 9.81 -1.24 0.92
N PRO A 84 11.01 -0.62 1.01
CA PRO A 84 11.51 0.25 -0.04
C PRO A 84 11.93 -0.58 -1.26
N ILE A 85 11.12 -0.56 -2.31
CA ILE A 85 11.42 -1.25 -3.57
C ILE A 85 12.43 -0.42 -4.35
N SER A 86 13.59 -0.99 -4.64
CA SER A 86 14.63 -0.35 -5.46
C SER A 86 14.45 -0.63 -6.96
N HIS A 87 13.81 -1.75 -7.31
CA HIS A 87 13.47 -2.09 -8.68
C HIS A 87 12.25 -3.01 -8.73
N CYS A 88 11.39 -2.82 -9.73
CA CYS A 88 10.30 -3.73 -10.05
C CYS A 88 10.14 -3.80 -11.58
N SER A 89 10.21 -4.99 -12.15
CA SER A 89 9.82 -5.27 -13.54
C SER A 89 8.67 -6.28 -13.56
N VAL A 90 7.84 -6.18 -14.60
CA VAL A 90 6.74 -7.10 -14.90
C VAL A 90 6.80 -7.38 -16.40
N ASP A 91 7.23 -8.57 -16.77
CA ASP A 91 7.52 -8.99 -18.13
C ASP A 91 6.58 -10.12 -18.56
N PHE A 92 6.42 -10.29 -19.88
CA PHE A 92 5.44 -11.22 -20.44
C PHE A 92 6.08 -12.10 -21.50
N LYS A 93 5.75 -13.40 -21.48
CA LYS A 93 6.02 -14.35 -22.56
C LYS A 93 4.70 -14.92 -23.05
N VAL A 94 4.58 -15.15 -24.35
CA VAL A 94 3.34 -15.69 -24.95
C VAL A 94 3.61 -17.06 -25.56
N TYR A 95 2.66 -17.97 -25.39
CA TYR A 95 2.70 -19.33 -25.92
C TYR A 95 1.42 -19.58 -26.70
N ARG A 96 1.57 -20.08 -27.93
CA ARG A 96 0.46 -20.46 -28.80
C ARG A 96 0.39 -21.98 -28.93
N PRO A 97 -0.81 -22.58 -28.96
CA PRO A 97 -0.98 -24.02 -29.14
C PRO A 97 -0.46 -24.52 -30.50
N ASP A 98 -0.38 -23.65 -31.53
CA ASP A 98 0.05 -24.02 -32.89
C ASP A 98 1.49 -23.59 -33.24
N ALA A 99 2.26 -23.09 -32.26
CA ALA A 99 3.65 -22.72 -32.48
C ALA A 99 4.53 -23.97 -32.54
N ALA A 100 5.30 -24.15 -33.63
CA ALA A 100 6.34 -25.17 -33.68
C ALA A 100 7.30 -24.99 -32.49
N GLU A 101 7.83 -26.09 -31.93
CA GLU A 101 8.80 -26.06 -30.82
C GLU A 101 9.89 -25.01 -31.08
N GLY A 102 9.87 -23.90 -30.34
CA GLY A 102 10.84 -22.81 -30.45
C GLY A 102 10.31 -21.41 -30.79
N ASP A 103 9.04 -21.22 -31.18
CA ASP A 103 8.47 -19.88 -31.44
C ASP A 103 7.92 -19.22 -30.17
N THR A 104 8.81 -18.88 -29.24
CA THR A 104 8.49 -17.97 -28.12
C THR A 104 8.66 -16.53 -28.61
N GLY A 105 7.59 -15.88 -29.05
CA GLY A 105 7.64 -14.46 -29.41
C GLY A 105 7.82 -13.58 -28.17
N ASP A 106 8.89 -12.79 -28.10
CA ASP A 106 8.99 -11.69 -27.15
C ASP A 106 7.93 -10.62 -27.49
N VAL A 107 7.23 -10.10 -26.47
CA VAL A 107 6.30 -8.98 -26.66
C VAL A 107 7.11 -7.74 -27.12
N PRO A 108 6.70 -7.02 -28.18
CA PRO A 108 7.42 -5.85 -28.64
C PRO A 108 7.58 -4.82 -27.51
N LYS A 109 8.82 -4.48 -27.15
CA LYS A 109 9.10 -3.36 -26.26
C LYS A 109 8.48 -2.11 -26.89
N SER A 110 7.61 -1.43 -26.16
CA SER A 110 6.99 -0.18 -26.60
C SER A 110 8.05 0.74 -27.20
N ARG A 111 7.79 1.30 -28.40
CA ARG A 111 8.67 2.25 -29.10
C ARG A 111 8.94 3.48 -28.23
N GLU A 112 9.92 3.41 -27.34
CA GLU A 112 10.57 4.58 -26.79
C GLU A 112 11.53 5.09 -27.86
N LYS A 113 11.26 6.30 -28.35
CA LYS A 113 12.26 7.07 -29.10
C LYS A 113 13.42 7.34 -28.14
N CYS A 114 14.43 6.47 -28.13
CA CYS A 114 15.71 6.76 -27.53
C CYS A 114 16.35 7.95 -28.27
N GLY A 115 16.33 9.12 -27.66
CA GLY A 115 17.37 10.11 -27.88
C GLY A 115 18.68 9.49 -27.43
N GLY A 116 19.65 9.45 -28.36
CA GLY A 116 20.82 8.58 -28.29
C GLY A 116 21.55 8.57 -26.96
N LEU A 117 21.68 7.37 -26.40
CA LEU A 117 22.77 6.88 -25.57
C LEU A 117 22.69 5.36 -25.66
N GLU A 118 23.76 4.74 -26.15
CA GLU A 118 23.87 3.30 -26.39
C GLU A 118 23.70 2.55 -25.05
N CYS A 119 22.67 1.72 -24.94
CA CYS A 119 22.56 0.74 -23.85
C CYS A 119 23.23 -0.56 -24.30
N GLU A 120 24.35 -0.91 -23.65
CA GLU A 120 25.05 -2.18 -23.84
C GLU A 120 24.09 -3.37 -23.62
N ALA A 121 24.13 -4.29 -24.58
CA ALA A 121 23.33 -5.51 -24.60
C ALA A 121 23.64 -6.41 -23.39
N ALA A 122 22.60 -6.82 -22.67
CA ALA A 122 22.68 -7.90 -21.70
C ALA A 122 22.96 -9.23 -22.43
N LYS A 123 24.06 -9.89 -22.07
CA LYS A 123 24.50 -11.18 -22.61
C LYS A 123 23.45 -12.27 -22.33
N THR A 124 23.02 -12.93 -23.40
CA THR A 124 22.25 -14.19 -23.36
C THR A 124 23.15 -15.31 -22.84
N VAL A 125 22.70 -16.05 -21.83
CA VAL A 125 23.30 -17.32 -21.42
C VAL A 125 22.48 -18.43 -22.09
N GLU A 126 23.10 -19.19 -22.99
CA GLU A 126 22.50 -20.38 -23.60
C GLU A 126 22.38 -21.48 -22.54
N LEU A 127 21.15 -21.93 -22.26
CA LEU A 127 20.88 -23.15 -21.52
C LEU A 127 20.57 -24.26 -22.52
N GLY A 128 21.35 -25.33 -22.44
CA GLY A 128 21.37 -26.43 -23.41
C GLY A 128 20.08 -27.25 -23.47
N ALA A 129 19.85 -27.80 -24.66
CA ALA A 129 18.74 -28.69 -24.99
C ALA A 129 18.76 -29.97 -24.14
N VAL A 130 17.58 -30.36 -23.63
CA VAL A 130 17.33 -31.69 -23.06
C VAL A 130 16.19 -32.32 -23.84
N GLU A 131 16.47 -33.47 -24.45
CA GLU A 131 15.50 -34.30 -25.17
C GLU A 131 14.48 -34.89 -24.20
N HIS A 132 13.18 -34.72 -24.48
CA HIS A 132 12.12 -35.43 -23.75
C HIS A 132 11.46 -36.48 -24.64
N SER A 133 11.55 -37.73 -24.19
CA SER A 133 10.93 -38.90 -24.81
C SER A 133 9.41 -38.86 -24.67
N ALA A 134 8.74 -39.34 -25.72
CA ALA A 134 7.30 -39.44 -25.82
C ALA A 134 6.69 -40.28 -24.69
N VAL A 135 5.76 -39.69 -23.93
CA VAL A 135 4.87 -40.41 -23.03
C VAL A 135 3.43 -40.11 -23.42
N GLN A 136 2.77 -41.10 -24.01
CA GLN A 136 1.32 -41.14 -24.15
C GLN A 136 0.71 -41.47 -22.78
N SER A 137 -0.17 -40.61 -22.26
CA SER A 137 -1.12 -41.05 -21.22
C SER A 137 -2.43 -40.25 -21.25
N ASN A 138 -3.51 -40.98 -21.03
CA ASN A 138 -4.90 -40.54 -21.19
C ASN A 138 -5.33 -39.57 -20.09
N ALA A 139 -5.79 -38.37 -20.46
CA ALA A 139 -6.43 -37.42 -19.56
C ALA A 139 -7.63 -36.73 -20.24
N SER A 140 -8.84 -37.06 -19.80
CA SER A 140 -10.05 -36.30 -20.10
C SER A 140 -10.20 -35.18 -19.08
N ASP A 141 -9.65 -33.98 -19.38
CA ASP A 141 -10.27 -32.63 -19.17
C ASP A 141 -9.31 -31.43 -19.33
N ALA A 142 -8.14 -31.57 -19.96
CA ALA A 142 -7.33 -30.42 -20.39
C ALA A 142 -7.38 -30.29 -21.92
N THR A 143 -8.15 -29.33 -22.44
CA THR A 143 -8.16 -29.01 -23.87
C THR A 143 -6.84 -28.32 -24.23
N THR A 144 -6.04 -29.01 -25.03
CA THR A 144 -4.75 -28.63 -25.65
C THR A 144 -4.81 -27.42 -26.61
N GLU A 145 -5.76 -26.49 -26.45
CA GLU A 145 -6.06 -25.41 -27.40
C GLU A 145 -5.98 -23.99 -26.79
N ASP A 146 -5.68 -23.84 -25.50
CA ASP A 146 -5.56 -22.52 -24.88
C ASP A 146 -4.20 -21.88 -25.17
N ALA A 147 -4.21 -20.62 -25.60
CA ALA A 147 -3.04 -19.77 -25.62
C ALA A 147 -2.71 -19.27 -24.20
N VAL A 148 -1.43 -19.07 -23.91
CA VAL A 148 -0.95 -18.71 -22.57
C VAL A 148 -0.12 -17.43 -22.60
N ILE A 149 -0.40 -16.51 -21.69
CA ILE A 149 0.51 -15.42 -21.33
C ILE A 149 1.15 -15.76 -19.99
N GLU A 150 2.45 -16.02 -19.97
CA GLU A 150 3.23 -16.12 -18.74
C GLU A 150 3.68 -14.72 -18.32
N ILE A 151 3.46 -14.40 -17.05
CA ILE A 151 3.85 -13.14 -16.41
C ILE A 151 5.03 -13.46 -15.50
N GLU A 152 6.12 -12.71 -15.60
CA GLU A 152 7.23 -12.74 -14.65
C GLU A 152 7.37 -11.38 -13.97
N ALA A 153 7.38 -11.36 -12.64
CA ALA A 153 7.68 -10.13 -11.88
C ALA A 153 8.98 -10.30 -11.10
N ARG A 154 9.90 -9.34 -11.25
CA ARG A 154 11.16 -9.27 -10.48
C ARG A 154 11.16 -8.04 -9.59
N VAL A 155 11.33 -8.24 -8.29
CA VAL A 155 11.37 -7.16 -7.30
C VAL A 155 12.68 -7.20 -6.54
N ARG A 156 13.35 -6.04 -6.47
CA ARG A 156 14.54 -5.84 -5.64
C ARG A 156 14.28 -4.84 -4.53
N THR A 157 14.93 -5.07 -3.40
CA THR A 157 14.91 -4.17 -2.24
C THR A 157 16.26 -4.18 -1.51
N VAL A 158 16.47 -3.17 -0.68
CA VAL A 158 17.53 -3.15 0.34
C VAL A 158 16.84 -3.06 1.69
N GLY A 159 16.87 -4.15 2.46
CA GLY A 159 16.07 -4.21 3.68
C GLY A 159 16.28 -5.46 4.52
N GLN A 160 15.52 -5.52 5.62
CA GLN A 160 15.58 -6.56 6.64
C GLN A 160 14.66 -7.75 6.32
N THR A 161 13.68 -7.56 5.42
CA THR A 161 12.76 -8.58 4.93
C THR A 161 12.85 -8.74 3.41
N GLY A 162 12.46 -9.91 2.89
CA GLY A 162 12.47 -10.18 1.45
C GLY A 162 11.29 -9.53 0.71
N ALA A 163 11.33 -9.61 -0.61
CA ALA A 163 10.35 -9.00 -1.52
C ALA A 163 9.43 -10.03 -2.19
N GLU A 164 9.28 -11.22 -1.61
CA GLU A 164 8.52 -12.32 -2.18
C GLU A 164 7.05 -11.95 -2.38
N MET A 165 6.46 -11.28 -1.39
CA MET A 165 5.05 -10.90 -1.42
C MET A 165 4.81 -9.81 -2.47
N GLU A 166 5.75 -8.90 -2.65
CA GLU A 166 5.69 -7.84 -3.66
C GLU A 166 5.74 -8.42 -5.08
N ALA A 167 6.59 -9.40 -5.31
CA ALA A 167 6.68 -10.09 -6.59
C ALA A 167 5.40 -10.89 -6.90
N MET A 168 4.87 -11.66 -5.95
CA MET A 168 3.62 -12.42 -6.16
C MET A 168 2.40 -11.51 -6.34
N THR A 169 2.33 -10.42 -5.58
CA THR A 169 1.24 -9.44 -5.70
C THR A 169 1.26 -8.74 -7.06
N ALA A 170 2.46 -8.42 -7.57
CA ALA A 170 2.62 -7.87 -8.92
C ALA A 170 2.07 -8.80 -10.01
N VAL A 171 2.43 -10.09 -9.96
CA VAL A 171 1.93 -11.11 -10.88
C VAL A 171 0.40 -11.24 -10.78
N ALA A 172 -0.13 -11.31 -9.56
CA ALA A 172 -1.56 -11.46 -9.33
C ALA A 172 -2.37 -10.31 -9.94
N VAL A 173 -1.97 -9.07 -9.66
CA VAL A 173 -2.69 -7.89 -10.17
C VAL A 173 -2.48 -7.71 -11.67
N ALA A 174 -1.29 -8.01 -12.20
CA ALA A 174 -1.08 -8.03 -13.65
C ALA A 174 -2.01 -9.04 -14.35
N GLY A 175 -2.13 -10.26 -13.81
CA GLY A 175 -3.04 -11.28 -14.34
C GLY A 175 -4.51 -10.87 -14.27
N LEU A 176 -4.95 -10.32 -13.14
CA LEU A 176 -6.31 -9.78 -13.00
C LEU A 176 -6.58 -8.60 -13.94
N THR A 177 -5.56 -7.78 -14.24
CA THR A 177 -5.67 -6.68 -15.19
C THR A 177 -5.83 -7.21 -16.61
N ILE A 178 -5.06 -8.23 -17.02
CA ILE A 178 -5.25 -8.90 -18.31
C ILE A 178 -6.67 -9.44 -18.38
N TYR A 179 -7.13 -10.16 -17.35
CA TYR A 179 -8.51 -10.66 -17.26
C TYR A 179 -9.53 -9.53 -17.45
N ASP A 180 -9.37 -8.41 -16.73
CA ASP A 180 -10.30 -7.28 -16.81
C ASP A 180 -10.41 -6.72 -18.24
N MET A 181 -9.27 -6.63 -18.92
CA MET A 181 -9.14 -6.10 -20.28
C MET A 181 -9.81 -7.00 -21.32
N VAL A 182 -9.79 -8.32 -21.12
CA VAL A 182 -10.23 -9.30 -22.13
C VAL A 182 -11.57 -9.96 -21.83
N LYS A 183 -12.10 -9.90 -20.60
CA LYS A 183 -13.34 -10.61 -20.21
C LYS A 183 -14.58 -10.32 -21.05
N ALA A 184 -14.60 -9.19 -21.76
CA ALA A 184 -15.67 -8.82 -22.68
C ALA A 184 -15.60 -9.59 -24.02
N VAL A 185 -14.39 -9.94 -24.47
CA VAL A 185 -14.15 -10.68 -25.72
C VAL A 185 -13.99 -12.17 -25.45
N ASP A 186 -13.52 -12.56 -24.26
CA ASP A 186 -13.29 -13.94 -23.86
C ASP A 186 -13.74 -14.19 -22.41
N ARG A 187 -14.78 -15.01 -22.25
CA ARG A 187 -15.33 -15.35 -20.92
C ARG A 187 -14.61 -16.53 -20.27
N GLY A 188 -13.81 -17.28 -21.02
CA GLY A 188 -13.09 -18.47 -20.57
C GLY A 188 -11.71 -18.17 -20.00
N VAL A 189 -11.32 -16.90 -19.88
CA VAL A 189 -9.99 -16.52 -19.40
C VAL A 189 -9.77 -17.01 -17.96
N ARG A 190 -8.58 -17.55 -17.68
CA ARG A 190 -8.22 -18.06 -16.35
C ARG A 190 -6.86 -17.52 -15.94
N VAL A 191 -6.73 -17.12 -14.68
CA VAL A 191 -5.45 -16.78 -14.06
C VAL A 191 -5.07 -17.92 -13.12
N SER A 192 -3.86 -18.45 -13.24
CA SER A 192 -3.40 -19.55 -12.38
C SER A 192 -1.89 -19.52 -12.17
N ASP A 193 -1.40 -20.47 -11.36
CA ASP A 193 0.03 -20.77 -11.23
C ASP A 193 0.89 -19.59 -10.75
N ILE A 194 0.30 -18.70 -9.94
CA ILE A 194 1.01 -17.61 -9.27
C ILE A 194 1.92 -18.20 -8.20
N ARG A 195 3.22 -18.10 -8.40
CA ARG A 195 4.22 -18.71 -7.51
C ARG A 195 5.52 -17.93 -7.47
N LEU A 196 6.26 -18.10 -6.36
CA LEU A 196 7.65 -17.68 -6.26
C LEU A 196 8.55 -18.65 -7.03
N VAL A 197 9.42 -18.13 -7.88
CA VAL A 197 10.37 -18.91 -8.70
C VAL A 197 11.79 -18.80 -8.16
N GLU A 198 12.18 -17.63 -7.67
CA GLU A 198 13.52 -17.40 -7.18
C GLU A 198 13.50 -16.37 -6.04
N LYS A 199 14.36 -16.54 -5.04
CA LYS A 199 14.66 -15.46 -4.08
C LYS A 199 16.10 -15.51 -3.60
N SER A 200 16.68 -14.35 -3.35
CA SER A 200 18.07 -14.21 -2.91
C SER A 200 18.25 -13.11 -1.86
N GLY A 201 19.39 -13.14 -1.15
CA GLY A 201 19.81 -12.08 -0.23
C GLY A 201 19.26 -12.15 1.20
N GLY A 202 18.39 -13.12 1.51
CA GLY A 202 17.90 -13.40 2.86
C GLY A 202 18.80 -14.36 3.65
N LYS A 203 18.56 -14.48 4.96
CA LYS A 203 19.29 -15.43 5.85
C LYS A 203 19.16 -16.89 5.41
N SER A 204 18.06 -17.24 4.73
CA SER A 204 17.80 -18.59 4.20
C SER A 204 18.63 -18.93 2.95
N GLY A 205 19.49 -18.02 2.49
CA GLY A 205 20.27 -18.21 1.27
C GLY A 205 19.47 -17.97 -0.01
N HIS A 206 20.04 -18.40 -1.12
CA HIS A 206 19.42 -18.38 -2.45
C HIS A 206 18.49 -19.59 -2.60
N TYR A 207 17.29 -19.34 -3.10
CA TYR A 207 16.29 -20.35 -3.35
C TYR A 207 15.84 -20.24 -4.81
N ILE A 208 15.75 -21.39 -5.47
CA ILE A 208 15.16 -21.57 -6.78
C ILE A 208 14.07 -22.63 -6.62
N ALA A 209 12.85 -22.31 -7.02
CA ALA A 209 11.75 -23.26 -7.00
C ALA A 209 11.96 -24.36 -8.06
N PRO A 210 11.67 -25.63 -7.75
CA PRO A 210 11.65 -26.67 -8.78
C PRO A 210 10.61 -26.32 -9.85
N GLU A 211 10.87 -26.70 -11.10
CA GLU A 211 9.86 -26.54 -12.15
C GLU A 211 8.61 -27.36 -11.80
N PRO A 212 7.40 -26.80 -12.00
CA PRO A 212 6.18 -27.56 -11.77
C PRO A 212 6.10 -28.72 -12.77
N GLU A 213 5.85 -29.93 -12.25
CA GLU A 213 5.58 -31.10 -13.09
C GLU A 213 4.40 -30.80 -14.03
N PRO A 214 4.52 -31.06 -15.35
CA PRO A 214 3.52 -30.69 -16.37
C PRO A 214 2.09 -31.16 -16.06
N ASP A 215 1.97 -32.28 -15.34
CA ASP A 215 0.71 -32.98 -15.07
C ASP A 215 0.31 -33.01 -13.58
N ALA A 216 0.94 -32.19 -12.72
CA ALA A 216 0.55 -32.13 -11.32
C ALA A 216 -0.86 -31.53 -11.19
N GLN A 217 -1.88 -32.40 -11.10
CA GLN A 217 -3.21 -32.03 -10.61
C GLN A 217 -3.02 -31.24 -9.31
N LEU A 218 -3.55 -30.01 -9.27
CA LEU A 218 -3.64 -29.21 -8.04
C LEU A 218 -4.14 -30.14 -6.92
N PRO A 219 -3.47 -30.19 -5.75
CA PRO A 219 -3.85 -31.12 -4.70
C PRO A 219 -5.34 -30.96 -4.41
N SER A 220 -6.13 -32.03 -4.65
CA SER A 220 -7.55 -32.00 -4.33
C SER A 220 -7.67 -31.81 -2.83
N TYR A 221 -8.28 -30.71 -2.37
CA TYR A 221 -8.66 -30.58 -0.97
C TYR A 221 -9.62 -31.73 -0.67
N GLY A 222 -9.10 -32.73 0.06
CA GLY A 222 -9.81 -33.96 0.37
C GLY A 222 -11.19 -33.66 0.97
N LYS A 223 -12.17 -34.49 0.61
CA LYS A 223 -13.55 -34.42 1.12
C LYS A 223 -13.55 -34.08 2.61
N GLN A 224 -14.10 -32.92 2.96
CA GLN A 224 -14.38 -32.58 4.35
C GLN A 224 -15.27 -33.67 4.93
N GLN A 225 -14.73 -34.47 5.86
CA GLN A 225 -15.56 -35.24 6.76
C GLN A 225 -16.27 -34.24 7.67
N GLU A 226 -17.60 -34.22 7.56
CA GLU A 226 -18.47 -33.59 8.53
C GLU A 226 -18.12 -34.12 9.94
N LYS A 227 -17.51 -33.28 10.76
CA LYS A 227 -17.50 -33.47 12.20
C LYS A 227 -18.12 -32.23 12.83
N SER A 228 -19.35 -32.43 13.29
CA SER A 228 -20.05 -31.60 14.26
C SER A 228 -19.20 -31.38 15.50
N GLY A 229 -19.14 -30.15 16.03
CA GLY A 229 -18.74 -29.95 17.42
C GLY A 229 -18.14 -28.59 17.75
N CYS A 230 -18.91 -27.81 18.52
CA CYS A 230 -18.51 -26.76 19.47
C CYS A 230 -17.73 -25.53 18.95
N TYR A 231 -18.48 -24.45 18.69
CA TYR A 231 -18.00 -23.11 18.98
C TYR A 231 -17.97 -22.92 20.50
N MET A 232 -16.79 -22.68 21.08
CA MET A 232 -16.67 -22.23 22.47
C MET A 232 -16.45 -20.72 22.49
N ALA A 233 -17.29 -20.03 23.29
CA ALA A 233 -17.21 -18.61 23.56
C ALA A 233 -15.86 -18.24 24.21
N TRP A 234 -15.28 -17.11 23.79
CA TRP A 234 -14.01 -16.62 24.31
C TRP A 234 -14.25 -15.61 25.45
N GLU A 235 -13.81 -15.95 26.66
CA GLU A 235 -13.81 -15.08 27.84
C GLU A 235 -12.60 -14.12 27.84
N SER A 236 -12.77 -12.95 28.47
CA SER A 236 -11.80 -11.85 28.48
C SER A 236 -10.53 -12.13 29.31
N PRO A 237 -9.33 -11.66 28.89
CA PRO A 237 -8.12 -11.72 29.71
C PRO A 237 -7.98 -10.50 30.65
N PRO A 238 -7.15 -10.61 31.72
CA PRO A 238 -7.14 -9.68 32.85
C PRO A 238 -6.22 -8.45 32.66
N SER A 239 -6.27 -7.55 33.64
CA SER A 239 -5.77 -6.17 33.66
C SER A 239 -4.37 -5.96 34.27
N GLU A 240 -3.76 -4.82 33.87
CA GLU A 240 -2.60 -4.08 34.44
C GLU A 240 -1.20 -4.62 34.04
N GLU A 241 -0.19 -3.79 33.68
CA GLU A 241 0.48 -2.79 34.54
C GLU A 241 1.27 -1.70 33.74
N LYS A 242 1.55 -0.57 34.39
CA LYS A 242 2.23 0.63 33.85
C LYS A 242 3.75 0.47 33.75
N ALA A 243 4.36 1.12 32.76
CA ALA A 243 5.78 1.52 32.84
C ALA A 243 5.96 2.97 32.34
N ALA A 244 6.67 3.76 33.13
CA ALA A 244 7.13 5.11 32.81
C ALA A 244 8.50 5.07 32.12
N VAL A 245 8.90 6.16 31.43
CA VAL A 245 10.28 6.68 31.31
C VAL A 245 10.23 8.02 30.52
N GLY A 246 10.81 9.08 31.08
CA GLY A 246 11.12 10.36 30.42
C GLY A 246 12.47 10.30 29.67
N SER A 247 13.14 11.35 29.21
CA SER A 247 12.93 12.79 29.10
C SER A 247 13.91 13.32 28.03
N SER A 248 13.56 14.45 27.42
CA SER A 248 14.43 15.55 26.93
C SER A 248 15.54 15.28 25.90
N GLY A 249 15.45 16.02 24.79
CA GLY A 249 16.57 16.36 23.90
C GLY A 249 16.21 17.60 23.08
N ASP A 250 16.49 18.77 23.65
CA ASP A 250 16.46 20.08 22.97
C ASP A 250 17.64 20.14 21.98
N PHE A 251 17.34 20.34 20.69
CA PHE A 251 18.31 20.71 19.66
C PHE A 251 17.71 21.86 18.85
N GLY A 252 18.26 23.05 19.03
CA GLY A 252 17.92 24.25 18.30
C GLY A 252 18.08 24.06 16.79
N LEU A 253 16.96 23.88 16.10
CA LEU A 253 16.79 23.97 14.66
C LEU A 253 15.57 24.86 14.41
N ALA A 254 15.53 25.57 13.28
CA ALA A 254 14.43 26.44 12.92
C ALA A 254 13.09 25.73 13.11
N LYS A 255 12.16 26.37 13.83
CA LYS A 255 10.86 25.76 14.16
C LYS A 255 10.16 25.28 12.87
N PRO A 256 9.75 24.00 12.78
CA PRO A 256 9.43 23.35 11.52
C PRO A 256 8.24 23.96 10.78
N LEU A 257 7.34 24.67 11.47
CA LEU A 257 6.14 25.28 10.89
C LEU A 257 6.20 26.81 10.87
N SER A 258 7.39 27.40 10.95
CA SER A 258 7.59 28.85 10.94
C SER A 258 6.91 29.52 9.75
N GLY A 259 6.06 30.52 10.02
CA GLY A 259 5.38 31.31 8.99
C GLY A 259 4.13 30.65 8.37
N LEU A 260 3.69 29.50 8.88
CA LEU A 260 2.41 28.89 8.47
C LEU A 260 1.24 29.48 9.26
N ARG A 261 0.11 29.67 8.58
CA ARG A 261 -1.14 30.19 9.14
C ARG A 261 -2.09 29.05 9.44
N VAL A 262 -2.56 28.95 10.69
CA VAL A 262 -3.37 27.82 11.16
C VAL A 262 -4.78 28.27 11.54
N GLY A 263 -5.77 27.51 11.07
CA GLY A 263 -7.16 27.59 11.52
C GLY A 263 -7.51 26.38 12.42
N ILE A 264 -8.32 26.60 13.46
CA ILE A 264 -8.78 25.54 14.36
C ILE A 264 -10.30 25.56 14.44
N VAL A 265 -10.94 24.40 14.29
CA VAL A 265 -12.39 24.21 14.43
C VAL A 265 -12.68 23.15 15.49
N THR A 266 -13.28 23.54 16.60
CA THR A 266 -13.77 22.60 17.62
C THR A 266 -15.23 22.24 17.35
N ALA A 267 -15.50 20.99 17.02
CA ALA A 267 -16.84 20.44 16.86
C ALA A 267 -17.38 20.03 18.24
N SER A 268 -18.35 20.78 18.76
CA SER A 268 -19.03 20.46 20.02
C SER A 268 -20.37 21.17 20.19
N ASP A 269 -21.44 20.39 20.30
CA ASP A 269 -22.77 20.86 20.69
C ASP A 269 -22.75 21.59 22.05
N LYS A 270 -22.05 21.04 23.05
CA LYS A 270 -21.95 21.66 24.38
C LYS A 270 -21.01 22.85 24.40
N GLY A 271 -19.90 22.78 23.66
CA GLY A 271 -18.93 23.88 23.57
C GLY A 271 -19.52 25.12 22.90
N SER A 272 -20.28 24.95 21.82
CA SER A 272 -20.93 26.06 21.10
C SER A 272 -21.99 26.80 21.93
N ARG A 273 -22.57 26.14 22.95
CA ARG A 273 -23.50 26.76 23.93
C ARG A 273 -22.80 27.31 25.17
N GLY A 274 -21.47 27.19 25.28
CA GLY A 274 -20.71 27.60 26.47
C GLY A 274 -20.92 26.70 27.70
N GLU A 275 -21.56 25.54 27.53
CA GLU A 275 -21.85 24.57 28.61
C GLU A 275 -20.64 23.69 28.96
N ARG A 276 -19.63 23.68 28.10
CA ARG A 276 -18.39 22.93 28.28
C ARG A 276 -17.22 23.75 27.78
N GLU A 277 -16.18 23.86 28.61
CA GLU A 277 -14.91 24.46 28.23
C GLU A 277 -14.18 23.59 27.19
N ASP A 278 -13.75 24.20 26.09
CA ASP A 278 -12.88 23.56 25.11
C ASP A 278 -11.45 23.49 25.64
N LYS A 279 -10.89 22.27 25.70
CA LYS A 279 -9.52 22.01 26.10
C LYS A 279 -8.64 21.55 24.93
N SER A 280 -9.26 21.08 23.85
CA SER A 280 -8.57 20.49 22.72
C SER A 280 -8.15 21.55 21.71
N GLY A 281 -8.99 22.56 21.46
CA GLY A 281 -8.62 23.73 20.65
C GLY A 281 -7.40 24.48 21.20
N PRO A 282 -7.38 24.83 22.51
CA PRO A 282 -6.21 25.44 23.14
C PRO A 282 -4.94 24.57 23.09
N GLU A 283 -5.09 23.25 23.21
CA GLU A 283 -3.96 22.31 23.10
C GLU A 283 -3.34 22.34 21.70
N ILE A 284 -4.17 22.30 20.65
CA ILE A 284 -3.72 22.45 19.25
C ILE A 284 -2.99 23.78 19.09
N ALA A 285 -3.57 24.87 19.58
CA ALA A 285 -2.97 26.20 19.46
C ALA A 285 -1.60 26.30 20.15
N GLY A 286 -1.49 25.73 21.36
CA GLY A 286 -0.23 25.66 22.10
C GLY A 286 0.86 24.93 21.33
N MET A 287 0.54 23.75 20.77
CA MET A 287 1.48 23.00 19.94
C MET A 287 1.87 23.75 18.67
N MET A 288 0.92 24.38 17.98
CA MET A 288 1.23 25.16 16.78
C MET A 288 2.18 26.32 17.07
N HIS A 289 2.02 27.02 18.20
CA HIS A 289 2.96 28.03 18.65
C HIS A 289 4.34 27.46 19.04
N GLU A 290 4.36 26.28 19.67
CA GLU A 290 5.58 25.54 19.98
C GLU A 290 6.39 25.27 18.70
N TYR A 291 5.73 24.76 17.65
CA TYR A 291 6.30 24.48 16.33
C TYR A 291 6.43 25.69 15.39
N GLY A 292 6.10 26.90 15.86
CA GLY A 292 6.39 28.17 15.16
C GLY A 292 5.33 28.67 14.18
N ALA A 293 4.19 27.98 14.10
CA ALA A 293 3.06 28.43 13.29
C ALA A 293 2.24 29.52 14.00
N SER A 294 1.51 30.32 13.22
CA SER A 294 0.62 31.38 13.72
C SER A 294 -0.83 30.91 13.63
N VAL A 295 -1.50 30.75 14.77
CA VAL A 295 -2.94 30.45 14.81
C VAL A 295 -3.69 31.74 14.53
N ILE A 296 -4.35 31.83 13.37
CA ILE A 296 -5.04 33.05 12.93
C ILE A 296 -6.52 33.07 13.29
N SER A 297 -7.13 31.90 13.49
CA SER A 297 -8.53 31.78 13.88
C SER A 297 -8.76 30.45 14.61
N SER A 298 -9.56 30.51 15.66
CA SER A 298 -10.04 29.35 16.41
C SER A 298 -11.51 29.56 16.71
N VAL A 299 -12.35 28.62 16.27
CA VAL A 299 -13.82 28.71 16.37
C VAL A 299 -14.40 27.42 16.93
N ILE A 300 -15.45 27.54 17.74
CA ILE A 300 -16.24 26.42 18.23
C ILE A 300 -17.57 26.41 17.47
N VAL A 301 -17.92 25.28 16.87
CA VAL A 301 -19.17 25.10 16.13
C VAL A 301 -19.96 23.90 16.69
N PRO A 302 -21.30 23.90 16.62
CA PRO A 302 -22.12 22.73 16.89
C PRO A 302 -21.75 21.55 16.00
N ASP A 303 -22.14 20.33 16.40
CA ASP A 303 -21.94 19.09 15.64
C ASP A 303 -22.95 18.98 14.47
N GLU A 304 -22.99 20.04 13.65
CA GLU A 304 -23.86 20.21 12.49
C GLU A 304 -23.01 20.32 11.22
N LYS A 305 -23.25 19.41 10.27
CA LYS A 305 -22.44 19.28 9.06
C LYS A 305 -22.30 20.60 8.29
N ASP A 306 -23.41 21.33 8.09
CA ASP A 306 -23.41 22.60 7.37
C ASP A 306 -22.58 23.70 8.07
N GLN A 307 -22.53 23.68 9.41
CA GLN A 307 -21.72 24.64 10.17
C GLN A 307 -20.24 24.32 10.05
N LEU A 308 -19.88 23.04 10.12
CA LEU A 308 -18.51 22.57 9.91
C LEU A 308 -18.03 22.87 8.48
N VAL A 309 -18.85 22.61 7.46
CA VAL A 309 -18.57 22.94 6.06
C VAL A 309 -18.29 24.44 5.91
N ARG A 310 -19.18 25.31 6.43
CA ARG A 310 -18.99 26.77 6.36
C ARG A 310 -17.70 27.22 7.04
N ALA A 311 -17.40 26.70 8.22
CA ALA A 311 -16.19 27.05 8.96
C ALA A 311 -14.92 26.63 8.20
N LEU A 312 -14.87 25.39 7.70
CA LEU A 312 -13.74 24.86 6.92
C LEU A 312 -13.52 25.64 5.62
N VAL A 313 -14.60 25.96 4.90
CA VAL A 313 -14.54 26.76 3.67
C VAL A 313 -14.04 28.17 3.97
N SER A 314 -14.58 28.86 4.98
CA SER A 314 -14.12 30.22 5.32
C SER A 314 -12.63 30.21 5.70
N LEU A 315 -12.19 29.29 6.57
CA LEU A 315 -10.78 29.20 6.98
C LEU A 315 -9.83 28.96 5.80
N SER A 316 -10.23 28.14 4.83
CA SER A 316 -9.40 27.85 3.65
C SER A 316 -9.46 28.97 2.61
N ASP A 317 -10.66 29.42 2.25
CA ASP A 317 -10.90 30.23 1.07
C ASP A 317 -10.80 31.73 1.34
N GLU A 318 -11.24 32.18 2.52
CA GLU A 318 -11.32 33.59 2.89
C GLU A 318 -10.15 34.00 3.77
N TRP A 319 -9.87 33.19 4.80
CA TRP A 319 -8.77 33.46 5.73
C TRP A 319 -7.43 33.01 5.19
N GLY A 320 -7.40 32.08 4.22
CA GLY A 320 -6.16 31.59 3.60
C GLY A 320 -5.25 30.88 4.60
N CYS A 321 -5.82 30.01 5.45
CA CYS A 321 -5.05 29.13 6.32
C CYS A 321 -4.28 28.10 5.48
N ASP A 322 -3.07 27.77 5.88
CA ASP A 322 -2.27 26.71 5.27
C ASP A 322 -2.60 25.34 5.85
N LEU A 323 -2.83 25.32 7.16
CA LEU A 323 -3.25 24.16 7.92
C LEU A 323 -4.57 24.47 8.61
N ILE A 324 -5.49 23.53 8.57
CA ILE A 324 -6.77 23.61 9.27
C ILE A 324 -6.93 22.33 10.06
N PHE A 325 -7.05 22.46 11.37
CA PHE A 325 -7.30 21.33 12.26
C PHE A 325 -8.74 21.38 12.76
N THR A 326 -9.42 20.24 12.73
CA THR A 326 -10.66 20.07 13.49
C THR A 326 -10.40 19.23 14.72
N THR A 327 -11.20 19.38 15.78
CA THR A 327 -11.20 18.47 16.93
C THR A 327 -12.62 18.16 17.36
N GLY A 328 -12.89 16.88 17.63
CA GLY A 328 -14.23 16.37 17.94
C GLY A 328 -15.03 15.90 16.71
N GLY A 329 -16.11 15.16 16.97
CA GLY A 329 -17.04 14.71 15.94
C GLY A 329 -16.52 13.62 14.98
N THR A 330 -15.49 12.84 15.37
CA THR A 330 -14.84 11.82 14.53
C THR A 330 -15.09 10.37 14.98
N GLY A 331 -15.96 10.16 15.96
CA GLY A 331 -16.34 8.83 16.46
C GLY A 331 -17.39 8.12 15.60
N LEU A 332 -18.06 7.12 16.20
CA LEU A 332 -19.12 6.33 15.56
C LEU A 332 -20.53 6.81 15.94
N GLY A 333 -20.65 7.85 16.78
CA GLY A 333 -21.93 8.37 17.23
C GLY A 333 -22.71 9.05 16.09
N PRO A 334 -24.04 9.14 16.19
CA PRO A 334 -24.88 9.74 15.15
C PRO A 334 -24.65 11.25 14.95
N ARG A 335 -23.98 11.90 15.90
CA ARG A 335 -23.57 13.32 15.81
C ARG A 335 -22.13 13.49 15.33
N ASP A 336 -21.36 12.42 15.17
CA ASP A 336 -19.98 12.47 14.71
C ASP A 336 -19.93 12.65 13.18
N VAL A 337 -20.10 13.89 12.72
CA VAL A 337 -20.23 14.26 11.29
C VAL A 337 -19.03 15.06 10.74
N THR A 338 -17.97 15.23 11.53
CA THR A 338 -16.77 15.98 11.14
C THR A 338 -16.05 15.38 9.92
N PRO A 339 -15.89 14.04 9.81
CA PRO A 339 -15.33 13.43 8.61
C PRO A 339 -16.16 13.70 7.35
N GLU A 340 -17.48 13.60 7.43
CA GLU A 340 -18.39 13.87 6.31
C GLU A 340 -18.32 15.33 5.86
N ALA A 341 -18.29 16.27 6.81
CA ALA A 341 -18.10 17.69 6.49
C ALA A 341 -16.75 17.94 5.81
N THR A 342 -15.70 17.25 6.25
CA THR A 342 -14.35 17.38 5.68
C THR A 342 -14.28 16.79 4.27
N LEU A 343 -14.82 15.59 4.07
CA LEU A 343 -14.86 14.93 2.75
C LEU A 343 -15.65 15.73 1.72
N GLU A 344 -16.66 16.50 2.15
CA GLU A 344 -17.45 17.35 1.25
C GLU A 344 -16.66 18.55 0.71
N VAL A 345 -15.69 19.07 1.47
CA VAL A 345 -15.00 20.34 1.13
C VAL A 345 -13.61 20.13 0.52
N ILE A 346 -13.01 18.95 0.64
CA ILE A 346 -11.68 18.67 0.11
C ILE A 346 -11.74 18.37 -1.40
N ASP A 347 -10.73 18.82 -2.14
CA ASP A 347 -10.55 18.48 -3.55
C ASP A 347 -9.87 17.11 -3.71
N ARG A 348 -8.98 16.77 -2.78
CA ARG A 348 -8.16 15.54 -2.81
C ARG A 348 -7.97 14.98 -1.42
N SER A 349 -8.12 13.66 -1.26
CA SER A 349 -7.88 12.97 0.01
C SER A 349 -6.40 12.70 0.24
N VAL A 350 -5.97 12.76 1.50
CA VAL A 350 -4.61 12.43 1.98
C VAL A 350 -4.72 11.33 3.05
N PRO A 351 -5.01 10.07 2.66
CA PRO A 351 -5.33 9.01 3.61
C PRO A 351 -4.19 8.67 4.57
N GLY A 352 -2.92 8.81 4.12
CA GLY A 352 -1.74 8.49 4.93
C GLY A 352 -1.64 9.27 6.25
N ILE A 353 -2.13 10.51 6.31
CA ILE A 353 -2.17 11.28 7.58
C ILE A 353 -3.14 10.62 8.56
N ALA A 354 -4.35 10.30 8.09
CA ALA A 354 -5.37 9.66 8.93
C ALA A 354 -4.97 8.24 9.36
N GLU A 355 -4.29 7.50 8.49
CA GLU A 355 -3.73 6.18 8.80
C GLU A 355 -2.65 6.26 9.87
N ARG A 356 -1.71 7.22 9.75
CA ARG A 356 -0.68 7.44 10.76
C ARG A 356 -1.27 7.77 12.12
N MET A 357 -2.29 8.63 12.16
CA MET A 357 -2.99 8.99 13.40
C MET A 357 -3.75 7.81 14.02
N ARG A 358 -4.43 7.00 13.19
CA ARG A 358 -5.10 5.76 13.66
C ARG A 358 -4.10 4.76 14.20
N PHE A 359 -2.95 4.59 13.53
CA PHE A 359 -1.88 3.72 13.98
C PHE A 359 -1.33 4.17 15.33
N GLU A 360 -1.02 5.45 15.48
CA GLU A 360 -0.50 5.99 16.75
C GLU A 360 -1.54 5.90 17.88
N SER A 361 -2.82 6.16 17.58
CA SER A 361 -3.92 5.98 18.54
C SER A 361 -4.09 4.52 18.95
N TRP A 362 -4.03 3.59 17.98
CA TRP A 362 -4.19 2.15 18.22
C TRP A 362 -3.09 1.58 19.12
N ARG A 363 -1.84 2.04 18.97
CA ARG A 363 -0.72 1.67 19.86
C ARG A 363 -0.96 2.01 21.33
N LYS A 364 -1.83 3.00 21.60
CA LYS A 364 -2.13 3.50 22.94
C LYS A 364 -3.46 2.97 23.48
N THR A 365 -4.44 2.76 22.61
CA THR A 365 -5.73 2.19 22.97
C THR A 365 -6.31 1.39 21.81
N PRO A 366 -6.83 0.17 22.05
CA PRO A 366 -7.45 -0.63 21.00
C PRO A 366 -8.61 0.09 20.31
N HIS A 367 -9.26 1.06 20.97
CA HIS A 367 -10.35 1.85 20.41
C HIS A 367 -9.91 2.86 19.33
N GLY A 368 -8.60 3.13 19.19
CA GLY A 368 -8.07 4.07 18.20
C GLY A 368 -8.46 3.73 16.76
N VAL A 369 -8.68 2.44 16.47
CA VAL A 369 -9.13 1.94 15.15
C VAL A 369 -10.53 2.42 14.76
N LEU A 370 -11.36 2.81 15.73
CA LEU A 370 -12.74 3.25 15.48
C LEU A 370 -12.81 4.70 15.00
N SER A 371 -11.70 5.43 15.03
CA SER A 371 -11.65 6.81 14.56
C SER A 371 -11.94 6.90 13.06
N ARG A 372 -12.93 7.71 12.71
CA ARG A 372 -13.30 8.02 11.33
C ARG A 372 -12.60 9.27 10.79
N ALA A 373 -11.59 9.78 11.49
CA ALA A 373 -10.83 10.95 11.07
C ALA A 373 -10.31 10.81 9.63
N VAL A 374 -10.40 11.91 8.87
CA VAL A 374 -9.83 12.03 7.53
C VAL A 374 -8.89 13.22 7.45
N ALA A 375 -8.11 13.27 6.38
CA ALA A 375 -7.30 14.42 6.02
C ALA A 375 -7.37 14.62 4.50
N GLY A 376 -7.27 15.87 4.06
CA GLY A 376 -7.38 16.20 2.65
C GLY A 376 -6.90 17.61 2.33
N VAL A 377 -6.77 17.88 1.03
CA VAL A 377 -6.37 19.19 0.49
C VAL A 377 -7.61 19.89 -0.03
N ARG A 378 -7.78 21.15 0.35
CA ARG A 378 -8.72 22.09 -0.27
C ARG A 378 -7.92 23.29 -0.76
N LYS A 379 -7.95 23.57 -2.07
CA LYS A 379 -7.16 24.63 -2.72
C LYS A 379 -5.69 24.58 -2.30
N LYS A 380 -5.27 25.53 -1.46
CA LYS A 380 -3.91 25.67 -0.92
C LYS A 380 -3.79 25.33 0.57
N SER A 381 -4.83 24.74 1.14
CA SER A 381 -4.94 24.38 2.56
C SER A 381 -4.98 22.87 2.75
N ILE A 382 -4.39 22.38 3.84
CA ILE A 382 -4.54 21.00 4.29
C ILE A 382 -5.49 20.98 5.49
N ILE A 383 -6.53 20.14 5.43
CA ILE A 383 -7.52 19.95 6.49
C ILE A 383 -7.28 18.59 7.13
N ILE A 384 -7.17 18.54 8.47
CA ILE A 384 -6.87 17.33 9.24
C ILE A 384 -7.83 17.21 10.43
N ASN A 385 -8.53 16.08 10.55
CA ASN A 385 -9.42 15.84 11.69
C ASN A 385 -8.68 15.20 12.86
N LEU A 386 -8.50 15.94 13.95
CA LEU A 386 -7.89 15.45 15.19
C LEU A 386 -8.94 14.83 16.13
N PRO A 387 -8.52 13.95 17.06
CA PRO A 387 -9.40 13.42 18.11
C PRO A 387 -9.97 14.51 19.02
N GLY A 388 -10.98 14.16 19.82
CA GLY A 388 -11.67 15.10 20.71
C GLY A 388 -11.02 15.35 22.07
N SER A 389 -10.02 14.57 22.49
CA SER A 389 -9.35 14.76 23.81
C SER A 389 -7.98 15.43 23.65
N PRO A 390 -7.56 16.33 24.57
CA PRO A 390 -6.28 17.06 24.45
C PRO A 390 -5.07 16.12 24.36
N ARG A 391 -5.10 15.04 25.16
CA ARG A 391 -4.06 14.02 25.12
C ARG A 391 -3.96 13.37 23.74
N ALA A 392 -5.09 12.92 23.17
CA ALA A 392 -5.08 12.25 21.88
C ALA A 392 -4.77 13.22 20.72
N VAL A 393 -5.15 14.50 20.86
CA VAL A 393 -4.71 15.58 19.96
C VAL A 393 -3.18 15.63 19.91
N ARG A 394 -2.53 15.77 21.07
CA ARG A 394 -1.07 15.88 21.16
C ARG A 394 -0.38 14.69 20.52
N GLU A 395 -0.79 13.50 20.94
CA GLU A 395 -0.26 12.24 20.46
C GLU A 395 -0.39 12.08 18.93
N CYS A 396 -1.55 12.41 18.36
CA CYS A 396 -1.76 12.36 16.92
C CYS A 396 -0.96 13.43 16.18
N LEU A 397 -0.90 14.64 16.71
CA LEU A 397 -0.25 15.77 16.05
C LEU A 397 1.28 15.58 16.01
N GLU A 398 1.89 15.15 17.12
CA GLU A 398 3.31 14.75 17.18
C GLU A 398 3.65 13.66 16.14
N SER A 399 2.71 12.76 15.86
CA SER A 399 2.95 11.65 14.92
C SER A 399 3.00 12.05 13.45
N ILE A 400 2.51 13.25 13.12
CA ILE A 400 2.39 13.76 11.73
C ILE A 400 3.10 15.09 11.49
N ILE A 401 3.54 15.80 12.56
CA ILE A 401 4.02 17.19 12.49
C ILE A 401 5.17 17.37 11.49
N ASP A 402 6.09 16.41 11.41
CA ASP A 402 7.29 16.46 10.56
C ASP A 402 6.98 16.45 9.07
N ALA A 403 5.82 15.92 8.68
CA ALA A 403 5.39 15.84 7.27
C ALA A 403 4.69 17.12 6.80
N LEU A 404 4.15 17.93 7.73
CA LEU A 404 3.31 19.09 7.40
C LEU A 404 4.04 20.22 6.64
N PRO A 405 5.31 20.58 6.92
CA PRO A 405 5.99 21.66 6.21
C PRO A 405 6.08 21.37 4.71
N HIS A 406 6.59 20.19 4.36
CA HIS A 406 6.73 19.76 2.98
C HIS A 406 5.37 19.62 2.28
N ALA A 407 4.37 19.08 2.98
CA ALA A 407 3.02 18.95 2.42
C ALA A 407 2.44 20.32 2.03
N VAL A 408 2.62 21.34 2.87
CA VAL A 408 2.16 22.71 2.60
C VAL A 408 2.93 23.34 1.42
N GLU A 409 4.24 23.14 1.31
CA GLU A 409 5.05 23.62 0.17
C GLU A 409 4.54 23.07 -1.17
N VAL A 410 4.27 21.77 -1.21
CA VAL A 410 3.73 21.09 -2.40
C VAL A 410 2.35 21.64 -2.75
N VAL A 411 1.47 21.80 -1.75
CA VAL A 411 0.10 22.28 -1.95
C VAL A 411 0.04 23.75 -2.37
N ARG A 412 0.95 24.59 -1.87
CA ARG A 412 1.08 26.00 -2.29
C ARG A 412 1.62 26.16 -3.72
N GLY A 413 2.17 25.08 -4.30
CA GLY A 413 2.79 25.08 -5.63
C GLY A 413 4.23 25.57 -5.64
N ALA A 414 4.91 25.59 -4.49
CA ALA A 414 6.31 26.01 -4.38
C ALA A 414 7.31 24.90 -4.78
N ALA A 415 6.89 23.63 -4.75
CA ALA A 415 7.76 22.47 -4.98
C ALA A 415 7.76 21.96 -6.43
N VAL A 416 7.67 22.84 -7.43
CA VAL A 416 7.75 22.43 -8.86
C VAL A 416 9.21 22.24 -9.33
N GLU A 417 10.23 22.59 -8.53
CA GLU A 417 11.65 22.55 -8.94
C GLU A 417 12.60 21.66 -8.12
N CYS A 418 12.11 20.70 -7.31
CA CYS A 418 13.03 19.81 -6.58
C CYS A 418 13.69 18.70 -7.43
N ALA A 419 13.35 18.58 -8.72
CA ALA A 419 13.96 17.60 -9.64
C ALA A 419 15.24 18.09 -10.35
N HIS A 420 15.67 19.35 -10.15
CA HIS A 420 16.83 19.92 -10.88
C HIS A 420 18.03 20.33 -10.02
N LEU A 421 17.99 20.17 -8.70
CA LEU A 421 19.06 20.66 -7.80
C LEU A 421 19.91 19.58 -7.12
N ARG A 422 19.82 18.30 -7.53
CA ARG A 422 20.67 17.22 -6.97
C ARG A 422 21.81 16.75 -7.89
N THR A 423 22.04 17.39 -9.03
CA THR A 423 23.13 17.05 -9.96
C THR A 423 24.27 18.07 -10.04
N ALA A 424 24.30 19.09 -9.16
CA ALA A 424 25.42 20.01 -9.07
C ALA A 424 25.96 19.99 -7.64
N ASN A 425 27.06 19.23 -7.45
CA ASN A 425 28.05 19.28 -6.36
C ASN A 425 28.49 17.86 -5.95
N VAL A 426 29.06 17.12 -6.89
CA VAL A 426 30.13 16.16 -6.63
C VAL A 426 31.07 16.27 -7.82
N ASP A 427 32.04 17.19 -7.74
CA ASP A 427 33.31 17.20 -8.46
C ASP A 427 34.07 18.48 -8.03
N ASP A 428 34.78 18.38 -6.91
CA ASP A 428 36.15 18.88 -6.67
C ASP A 428 36.65 18.44 -5.28
#